data_AF-A0A1F4VDT3-F1
#
_entry.id   AF-A0A1F4VDT3-F1
#
_cell.length_a   1.000
_cell.length_b   1.000
_cell.length_c   1.000
_cell.angle_alpha   90.00
_cell.angle_beta   90.00
_cell.angle_gamma   90.00
#
_symmetry.space_group_name_H-M   'P 1'
#
loop_
_entity.id
_entity.type
_entity.pdbx_description
1 polymer ?
#
loop_
_entity_poly.entity_id
_entity_poly.type
_entity_poly.pdbx_seq_one_letter_code
_entity_poly.pdbx_strand_id
1 'polypeptide(L)'
;MLNKRKDQGFTLVELLVVIAIIAVLAGVVLVAINPTALLAKGRDATRLQDMENLHKALSLSLADGEVILTDTSGCTTCTSLTGTQAVDGSAGWVQFTIPTGRTGLSKYIPTLPADPTNTGSLVYTYASDAVNYELNSVLESTDNAAKMTTDGGDNAAVYELGTALTILN
;
A
#
# COMPACT_ATOMS: atom_id res chain seq x y z
N MET A 1 43.84 -37.32 -35.62
CA MET A 1 42.69 -37.34 -36.56
C MET A 1 41.56 -36.52 -35.96
N LEU A 2 41.16 -35.41 -36.59
CA LEU A 2 40.07 -34.56 -36.10
C LEU A 2 38.73 -35.12 -36.60
N ASN A 3 37.93 -35.66 -35.69
CA ASN A 3 36.59 -36.16 -35.98
C ASN A 3 35.65 -34.97 -36.23
N LYS A 4 35.38 -34.64 -37.50
CA LYS A 4 34.38 -33.62 -37.86
C LYS A 4 33.00 -34.10 -37.42
N ARG A 5 32.44 -33.46 -36.38
CA ARG A 5 31.03 -33.65 -36.03
C ARG A 5 30.17 -33.06 -37.15
N LYS A 6 29.12 -33.79 -37.52
CA LYS A 6 28.16 -33.36 -38.53
C LYS A 6 27.15 -32.47 -37.82
N ASP A 7 27.25 -31.16 -38.02
CA ASP A 7 26.28 -30.22 -37.48
C ASP A 7 24.95 -30.45 -38.19
N GLN A 8 23.97 -31.01 -37.46
CA GLN A 8 22.62 -31.20 -37.95
C GLN A 8 21.85 -29.89 -37.75
N GLY A 9 21.41 -29.29 -38.86
CA GLY A 9 20.56 -28.11 -38.84
C GLY A 9 19.08 -28.50 -38.74
N PHE A 10 18.26 -27.58 -38.21
CA PHE A 10 16.81 -27.71 -38.21
C PHE A 10 16.24 -27.63 -39.63
N THR A 11 15.16 -28.38 -39.87
CA THR A 11 14.37 -28.27 -41.09
C THR A 11 13.41 -27.07 -41.02
N LEU A 12 13.04 -26.53 -42.18
CA LEU A 12 12.04 -25.46 -42.27
C LEU A 12 10.68 -25.87 -41.69
N VAL A 13 10.31 -27.15 -41.84
CA VAL A 13 9.05 -27.68 -41.30
C VAL A 13 9.08 -27.73 -39.78
N GLU A 14 10.19 -28.17 -39.18
CA GLU A 14 10.34 -28.17 -37.72
C GLU A 14 10.25 -26.77 -37.14
N LEU A 15 10.89 -25.78 -37.78
CA LEU A 15 10.80 -24.39 -37.33
C LEU A 15 9.35 -23.86 -37.43
N LEU A 16 8.63 -24.21 -38.49
CA LEU A 16 7.23 -23.80 -38.69
C LEU A 16 6.29 -24.40 -37.63
N VAL A 17 6.48 -25.68 -37.28
CA VAL A 17 5.69 -26.32 -36.22
C VAL A 17 5.98 -25.68 -34.86
N VAL A 18 7.24 -25.35 -34.57
CA VAL A 18 7.61 -24.72 -33.29
C VAL A 18 6.96 -23.35 -33.11
N ILE A 19 7.01 -22.48 -34.13
CA ILE A 19 6.37 -21.16 -34.03
C ILE A 19 4.85 -21.27 -33.91
N ALA A 20 4.22 -22.27 -34.53
CA ALA A 20 2.80 -22.53 -34.39
C ALA A 20 2.43 -22.97 -32.97
N ILE A 21 3.22 -23.86 -32.36
CA ILE A 21 3.03 -24.29 -30.96
C ILE A 21 3.24 -23.10 -30.01
N ILE A 22 4.29 -22.29 -30.21
CA ILE A 22 4.55 -21.10 -29.38
C ILE A 22 3.39 -20.10 -29.48
N ALA A 23 2.84 -19.86 -30.68
CA ALA A 23 1.71 -18.97 -30.87
C ALA A 23 0.46 -19.43 -30.10
N VAL A 24 0.15 -20.72 -30.13
CA VAL A 24 -0.98 -21.30 -29.39
C VAL A 24 -0.76 -21.19 -27.87
N LEU A 25 0.42 -21.58 -27.38
CA LEU A 25 0.74 -21.53 -25.96
C LEU A 25 0.73 -20.08 -25.43
N ALA A 26 1.27 -19.13 -26.18
CA ALA A 26 1.25 -17.71 -25.82
C ALA A 26 -0.18 -17.17 -25.69
N GLY A 27 -1.09 -17.57 -26.59
CA GLY A 27 -2.51 -17.23 -26.51
C GLY A 27 -3.19 -17.75 -25.24
N VAL A 28 -2.91 -19.00 -24.85
CA VAL A 28 -3.48 -19.61 -23.62
C VAL A 28 -2.97 -18.92 -22.35
N VAL A 29 -1.68 -18.60 -22.28
CA VAL A 29 -1.07 -17.96 -21.10
C VAL A 29 -1.66 -16.57 -20.83
N LEU A 30 -1.94 -15.79 -21.88
CA LEU A 30 -2.52 -14.44 -21.73
C LEU A 30 -3.96 -14.47 -21.17
N VAL A 31 -4.73 -15.52 -21.45
CA VAL A 31 -6.09 -15.67 -20.89
C VAL A 31 -6.02 -16.13 -19.43
N ALA A 32 -4.99 -16.87 -19.04
CA ALA A 32 -4.81 -17.39 -17.69
C ALA A 32 -4.29 -16.33 -16.70
N ILE A 33 -3.53 -15.34 -17.16
CA ILE A 33 -2.99 -14.28 -16.31
C ILE A 33 -3.96 -13.09 -16.33
N ASN A 34 -4.46 -12.70 -15.16
CA ASN A 34 -5.17 -11.44 -14.99
C ASN A 34 -4.17 -10.34 -14.56
N PRO A 35 -3.61 -9.54 -15.49
CA PRO A 35 -2.57 -8.58 -15.17
C PRO A 35 -3.05 -7.47 -14.22
N THR A 36 -4.34 -7.11 -14.27
CA THR A 36 -4.88 -6.07 -13.38
C THR A 36 -4.92 -6.56 -11.94
N ALA A 37 -5.29 -7.82 -11.71
CA ALA A 37 -5.26 -8.45 -10.38
C ALA A 37 -3.84 -8.56 -9.83
N LEU A 38 -2.83 -8.85 -10.67
CA LEU A 38 -1.43 -8.89 -10.23
C LEU A 38 -0.91 -7.51 -9.82
N LEU A 39 -1.24 -6.47 -10.58
CA LEU A 39 -0.86 -5.09 -10.23
C LEU A 39 -1.57 -4.62 -8.96
N ALA A 40 -2.85 -4.97 -8.76
CA ALA A 40 -3.60 -4.69 -7.54
C ALA A 40 -2.91 -5.32 -6.31
N LYS A 41 -2.49 -6.59 -6.39
CA LYS A 41 -1.73 -7.25 -5.31
C LYS A 41 -0.41 -6.54 -5.00
N GLY A 42 0.29 -6.07 -6.03
CA GLY A 42 1.52 -5.29 -5.86
C GLY A 42 1.29 -3.97 -5.12
N ARG A 43 0.25 -3.22 -5.49
CA ARG A 43 -0.10 -1.97 -4.81
C ARG A 43 -0.59 -2.20 -3.38
N ASP A 44 -1.39 -3.24 -3.15
CA ASP A 44 -1.85 -3.61 -1.80
C ASP A 44 -0.69 -4.02 -0.88
N ALA A 45 0.35 -4.68 -1.41
CA ALA A 45 1.55 -4.97 -0.63
C ALA A 45 2.24 -3.68 -0.15
N THR A 46 2.30 -2.66 -1.01
CA THR A 46 2.78 -1.32 -0.63
C THR A 46 1.85 -0.68 0.41
N ARG A 47 0.52 -0.72 0.22
CA ARG A 47 -0.45 -0.19 1.19
C ARG A 47 -0.30 -0.76 2.58
N LEU A 48 -0.27 -2.09 2.66
CA LEU A 48 -0.07 -2.80 3.93
C LEU A 48 1.26 -2.39 4.57
N GLN A 49 2.35 -2.32 3.79
CA GLN A 49 3.66 -1.93 4.32
C GLN A 49 3.70 -0.48 4.82
N ASP A 50 3.08 0.45 4.09
CA ASP A 50 3.00 1.86 4.45
C ASP A 50 2.18 2.06 5.73
N MET A 51 1.01 1.41 5.82
CA MET A 51 0.12 1.46 6.98
C MET A 51 0.80 0.93 8.24
N GLU A 52 1.46 -0.24 8.16
CA GLU A 52 2.20 -0.82 9.28
C GLU A 52 3.39 0.05 9.71
N ASN A 53 4.13 0.62 8.74
CA ASN A 53 5.26 1.51 9.04
C ASN A 53 4.79 2.79 9.73
N LEU A 54 3.71 3.40 9.24
CA LEU A 54 3.13 4.61 9.81
C LEU A 54 2.55 4.35 11.21
N HIS A 55 1.79 3.27 11.39
CA HIS A 55 1.27 2.87 12.68
C HIS A 55 2.40 2.64 13.71
N LYS A 56 3.47 1.95 13.31
CA LYS A 56 4.64 1.75 14.16
C LYS A 56 5.33 3.08 14.51
N ALA A 57 5.51 3.97 13.54
CA ALA A 57 6.10 5.28 13.76
C ALA A 57 5.28 6.12 14.74
N LEU A 58 3.95 6.17 14.56
CA LEU A 58 3.03 6.85 15.47
C LEU A 58 3.09 6.24 16.88
N SER A 59 2.96 4.92 17.00
CA SER A 59 3.02 4.22 18.28
C SER A 59 4.30 4.50 19.07
N LEU A 60 5.46 4.44 18.41
CA LEU A 60 6.75 4.76 19.03
C LEU A 60 6.87 6.24 19.39
N SER A 61 6.42 7.14 18.51
CA SER A 61 6.47 8.58 18.76
C SER A 61 5.58 9.02 19.93
N LEU A 62 4.44 8.36 20.13
CA LEU A 62 3.55 8.56 21.27
C LEU A 62 4.17 8.03 22.55
N ALA A 63 4.73 6.81 22.51
CA ALA A 63 5.39 6.20 23.66
C ALA A 63 6.58 7.03 24.17
N ASP A 64 7.36 7.60 23.25
CA ASP A 64 8.50 8.46 23.59
C ASP A 64 8.07 9.89 23.96
N GLY A 65 6.81 10.28 23.73
CA GLY A 65 6.31 11.63 23.95
C GLY A 65 6.84 12.67 22.96
N GLU A 66 7.20 12.23 21.73
CA GLU A 66 7.61 13.11 20.63
C GLU A 66 6.42 13.80 19.96
N VAL A 67 5.23 13.21 20.04
CA VAL A 67 3.99 13.77 19.49
C VAL A 67 2.86 13.70 20.52
N ILE A 68 1.91 14.61 20.41
CA ILE A 68 0.63 14.59 21.13
C ILE A 68 -0.46 14.56 20.08
N LEU A 69 -1.37 13.59 20.17
CA LEU A 69 -2.52 13.50 19.30
C LEU A 69 -3.43 14.72 19.46
N THR A 70 -4.01 15.17 18.36
CA THR A 70 -4.98 16.27 18.33
C THR A 70 -6.30 15.73 17.80
N ASP A 71 -7.42 16.27 18.28
CA ASP A 71 -8.71 15.97 17.70
C ASP A 71 -8.74 16.46 16.25
N THR A 72 -9.01 15.54 15.32
CA THR A 72 -9.06 15.84 13.88
C THR A 72 -10.50 15.81 13.34
N SER A 73 -11.49 15.91 14.22
CA SER A 73 -12.90 16.02 13.84
C SER A 73 -13.11 17.12 12.79
N GLY A 74 -13.62 16.76 11.61
CA GLY A 74 -13.84 17.69 10.50
C GLY A 74 -12.60 18.06 9.68
N CYS A 75 -11.46 17.38 9.88
CA CYS A 75 -10.24 17.59 9.10
C CYS A 75 -10.42 17.14 7.63
N THR A 76 -10.43 18.08 6.70
CA THR A 76 -10.56 17.80 5.25
C THR A 76 -9.23 17.48 4.56
N THR A 77 -8.11 17.74 5.24
CA THR A 77 -6.75 17.48 4.75
C THR A 77 -6.12 16.23 5.35
N CYS A 78 -6.85 15.50 6.21
CA CYS A 78 -6.35 14.27 6.85
C CYS A 78 -6.46 13.05 5.92
N THR A 79 -6.05 13.25 4.66
CA THR A 79 -6.02 12.24 3.60
C THR A 79 -4.75 12.42 2.77
N SER A 80 -4.18 11.34 2.25
CA SER A 80 -3.00 11.40 1.36
C SER A 80 -3.26 12.11 0.02
N LEU A 81 -4.53 12.34 -0.32
CA LEU A 81 -4.94 13.03 -1.55
C LEU A 81 -4.88 14.56 -1.39
N THR A 82 -5.33 15.07 -0.24
CA THR A 82 -5.52 16.51 -0.01
C THR A 82 -4.48 17.12 0.90
N GLY A 83 -3.96 16.36 1.87
CA GLY A 83 -2.88 16.80 2.74
C GLY A 83 -1.51 16.56 2.12
N THR A 84 -0.49 17.22 2.68
CA THR A 84 0.89 17.05 2.19
C THR A 84 1.54 15.82 2.83
N GLN A 85 2.68 15.39 2.28
CA GLN A 85 3.49 14.32 2.86
C GLN A 85 4.44 14.80 3.98
N ALA A 86 4.29 16.04 4.46
CA ALA A 86 5.12 16.59 5.52
C ALA A 86 4.90 15.84 6.85
N VAL A 87 5.96 15.69 7.64
CA VAL A 87 5.95 15.03 8.97
C VAL A 87 5.98 16.05 10.10
N ASP A 88 5.35 17.21 9.88
CA ASP A 88 5.37 18.38 10.77
C ASP A 88 4.15 18.50 11.70
N GLY A 89 3.16 17.62 11.52
CA GLY A 89 1.92 17.56 12.31
C GLY A 89 0.89 18.62 11.98
N SER A 90 1.16 19.56 11.06
CA SER A 90 0.26 20.68 10.74
C SER A 90 -0.10 20.80 9.27
N ALA A 91 0.86 20.62 8.36
CA ALA A 91 0.62 20.58 6.91
C ALA A 91 0.49 19.15 6.39
N GLY A 92 1.09 18.19 7.10
CA GLY A 92 0.94 16.76 6.85
C GLY A 92 -0.50 16.27 6.94
N TRP A 93 -0.85 15.23 6.17
CA TRP A 93 -2.15 14.59 6.28
C TRP A 93 -2.35 13.78 7.58
N VAL A 94 -1.28 13.58 8.35
CA VAL A 94 -1.34 13.07 9.72
C VAL A 94 -1.12 14.25 10.67
N GLN A 95 -2.18 14.67 11.36
CA GLN A 95 -2.14 15.83 12.25
C GLN A 95 -1.86 15.45 13.71
N PHE A 96 -0.97 16.21 14.34
CA PHE A 96 -0.55 16.07 15.73
C PHE A 96 0.19 17.34 16.18
N THR A 97 0.43 17.48 17.48
CA THR A 97 1.28 18.55 18.03
C THR A 97 2.64 18.01 18.42
N ILE A 98 3.70 18.79 18.15
CA ILE A 98 5.06 18.50 18.62
C ILE A 98 5.31 19.26 19.94
N PRO A 99 5.57 18.57 21.07
CA PRO A 99 5.90 19.25 22.32
C PRO A 99 7.21 20.06 22.23
N THR A 100 7.34 21.09 23.06
CA THR A 100 8.55 21.92 23.08
C THR A 100 9.81 21.07 23.35
N GLY A 101 10.84 21.23 22.52
CA GLY A 101 12.09 20.48 22.63
C GLY A 101 12.04 19.06 22.04
N ARG A 102 10.95 18.69 21.35
CA ARG A 102 10.81 17.43 20.62
C ARG A 102 11.00 17.62 19.12
N THR A 103 11.31 16.52 18.44
CA THR A 103 11.55 16.48 16.99
C THR A 103 10.29 16.04 16.23
N GLY A 104 9.35 15.40 16.94
CA GLY A 104 8.10 14.93 16.37
C GLY A 104 8.27 13.64 15.56
N LEU A 105 7.33 13.41 14.65
CA LEU A 105 7.26 12.19 13.85
C LEU A 105 8.46 12.01 12.91
N SER A 106 9.13 13.10 12.53
CA SER A 106 10.32 13.10 11.65
C SER A 106 11.50 12.26 12.19
N LYS A 107 11.52 11.95 13.49
CA LYS A 107 12.47 11.03 14.12
C LYS A 107 12.27 9.57 13.73
N TYR A 108 11.07 9.18 13.32
CA TYR A 108 10.68 7.78 13.05
C TYR A 108 10.40 7.51 11.58
N ILE A 109 9.96 8.52 10.82
CA ILE A 109 9.70 8.40 9.39
C ILE A 109 10.07 9.71 8.66
N PRO A 110 10.74 9.65 7.50
CA PRO A 110 11.22 10.85 6.82
C PRO A 110 10.12 11.60 6.05
N THR A 111 9.04 10.92 5.67
CA THR A 111 7.92 11.47 4.89
C THR A 111 6.67 10.64 5.17
N LEU A 112 5.50 11.27 5.20
CA LEU A 112 4.26 10.50 5.20
C LEU A 112 4.09 9.82 3.84
N PRO A 113 3.56 8.58 3.79
CA PRO A 113 3.34 7.89 2.52
C PRO A 113 2.15 8.50 1.77
N ALA A 114 2.08 8.22 0.48
CA ALA A 114 0.89 8.44 -0.34
C ALA A 114 0.48 7.12 -0.99
N ASP A 115 -0.83 6.88 -1.09
CA ASP A 115 -1.35 5.67 -1.72
C ASP A 115 -0.77 5.52 -3.14
N PRO A 116 -0.39 4.31 -3.59
CA PRO A 116 0.19 4.13 -4.92
C PRO A 116 -0.69 4.62 -6.09
N THR A 117 -2.01 4.64 -5.88
CA THR A 117 -3.01 5.14 -6.84
C THR A 117 -3.42 6.59 -6.50
N ASN A 118 -3.54 6.93 -5.22
CA ASN A 118 -3.86 8.27 -4.68
C ASN A 118 -4.97 9.02 -5.43
N THR A 119 -6.10 8.35 -5.67
CA THR A 119 -7.27 8.96 -6.33
C THR A 119 -8.56 8.28 -5.90
N GLY A 120 -9.67 9.03 -5.87
CA GLY A 120 -10.96 8.52 -5.40
C GLY A 120 -10.87 8.00 -3.96
N SER A 121 -11.31 6.76 -3.75
CA SER A 121 -11.23 6.08 -2.45
C SER A 121 -9.90 5.36 -2.19
N LEU A 122 -9.00 5.30 -3.18
CA LEU A 122 -7.68 4.67 -3.04
C LEU A 122 -6.68 5.70 -2.52
N VAL A 123 -6.83 5.99 -1.23
CA VAL A 123 -6.07 6.99 -0.47
C VAL A 123 -5.82 6.44 0.94
N TYR A 124 -4.86 6.99 1.65
CA TYR A 124 -4.76 6.80 3.10
C TYR A 124 -5.56 7.90 3.81
N THR A 125 -6.30 7.56 4.85
CA THR A 125 -7.01 8.51 5.71
C THR A 125 -6.60 8.35 7.15
N TYR A 126 -6.61 9.46 7.90
CA TYR A 126 -6.25 9.50 9.31
C TYR A 126 -7.32 10.24 10.11
N ALA A 127 -7.64 9.74 11.29
CA ALA A 127 -8.34 10.50 12.31
C ALA A 127 -7.79 10.23 13.70
N SER A 128 -8.03 11.18 14.60
CA SER A 128 -7.71 11.06 16.02
C SER A 128 -8.75 11.81 16.87
N ASP A 129 -9.06 11.26 18.05
CA ASP A 129 -9.94 11.86 19.07
C ASP A 129 -9.14 12.60 20.17
N ALA A 130 -7.87 12.92 19.88
CA ALA A 130 -6.84 13.42 20.79
C ALA A 130 -6.27 12.41 21.81
N VAL A 131 -6.80 11.18 21.86
CA VAL A 131 -6.32 10.09 22.73
C VAL A 131 -5.91 8.87 21.92
N ASN A 132 -6.73 8.54 20.93
CA ASN A 132 -6.59 7.44 20.01
C ASN A 132 -6.48 7.96 18.57
N TYR A 133 -5.95 7.11 17.70
CA TYR A 133 -5.96 7.36 16.28
C TYR A 133 -6.36 6.13 15.49
N GLU A 134 -6.77 6.39 14.25
CA GLU A 134 -7.14 5.41 13.26
C GLU A 134 -6.57 5.80 11.89
N LEU A 135 -6.12 4.79 11.15
CA LEU A 135 -5.64 4.87 9.79
C LEU A 135 -6.46 3.90 8.93
N ASN A 136 -7.03 4.39 7.83
CA ASN A 136 -7.78 3.54 6.88
C ASN A 136 -7.16 3.56 5.49
N SER A 137 -7.27 2.41 4.79
CA SER A 137 -6.87 2.25 3.40
C SER A 137 -7.74 1.20 2.69
N VAL A 138 -8.17 1.46 1.45
CA VAL A 138 -8.89 0.45 0.66
C VAL A 138 -7.89 -0.49 -0.03
N LEU A 139 -8.05 -1.80 0.16
CA LEU A 139 -7.28 -2.83 -0.56
C LEU A 139 -8.02 -3.25 -1.83
N GLU A 140 -7.32 -3.25 -2.97
CA GLU A 140 -7.90 -3.47 -4.30
C GLU A 140 -8.10 -4.95 -4.62
N SER A 141 -7.22 -5.82 -4.12
CA SER A 141 -7.25 -7.24 -4.45
C SER A 141 -8.35 -7.96 -3.67
N THR A 142 -9.15 -8.74 -4.37
CA THR A 142 -10.13 -9.65 -3.77
C THR A 142 -9.51 -10.63 -2.77
N ASP A 143 -8.23 -10.97 -2.95
CA ASP A 143 -7.49 -11.85 -2.04
C ASP A 143 -7.27 -11.20 -0.67
N ASN A 144 -7.29 -9.87 -0.61
CA ASN A 144 -7.14 -9.09 0.61
C ASN A 144 -8.49 -8.66 1.20
N ALA A 145 -9.62 -9.04 0.60
CA ALA A 145 -10.94 -8.68 1.11
C ALA A 145 -11.14 -9.12 2.56
N ALA A 146 -10.65 -10.31 2.92
CA ALA A 146 -10.72 -10.80 4.30
C ALA A 146 -9.95 -9.92 5.29
N LYS A 147 -8.87 -9.26 4.86
CA LYS A 147 -8.11 -8.36 5.74
C LYS A 147 -8.93 -7.14 6.15
N MET A 148 -9.78 -6.63 5.27
CA MET A 148 -10.67 -5.49 5.55
C MET A 148 -11.90 -5.89 6.36
N THR A 149 -12.31 -7.17 6.34
CA THR A 149 -13.50 -7.61 7.09
C THR A 149 -13.16 -8.23 8.45
N THR A 150 -11.87 -8.49 8.73
CA THR A 150 -11.42 -9.17 9.96
C THR A 150 -10.25 -8.46 10.65
N ASP A 151 -10.02 -7.18 10.34
CA ASP A 151 -9.03 -6.34 11.05
C ASP A 151 -9.51 -5.88 12.44
N GLY A 152 -10.81 -5.97 12.69
CA GLY A 152 -11.42 -5.71 14.00
C GLY A 152 -11.95 -4.29 14.17
N GLY A 153 -12.00 -3.49 13.09
CA GLY A 153 -12.68 -2.21 13.08
C GLY A 153 -14.15 -2.31 12.69
N ASP A 154 -14.77 -1.16 12.39
CA ASP A 154 -16.19 -1.04 12.14
C ASP A 154 -16.57 -0.91 10.66
N ASN A 155 -15.60 -0.77 9.75
CA ASN A 155 -15.85 -0.63 8.32
C ASN A 155 -15.20 -1.74 7.47
N ALA A 156 -16.03 -2.72 7.12
CA ALA A 156 -15.67 -3.88 6.30
C ALA A 156 -15.19 -3.56 4.85
N ALA A 157 -15.22 -2.30 4.41
CA ALA A 157 -14.78 -1.88 3.07
C ALA A 157 -13.37 -1.29 3.06
N VAL A 158 -12.73 -1.13 4.21
CA VAL A 158 -11.39 -0.56 4.37
C VAL A 158 -10.55 -1.44 5.29
N TYR A 159 -9.23 -1.33 5.18
CA TYR A 159 -8.30 -1.92 6.14
C TYR A 159 -7.96 -0.86 7.20
N GLU A 160 -8.21 -1.21 8.45
CA GLU A 160 -8.20 -0.29 9.59
C GLU A 160 -7.05 -0.64 10.54
N LEU A 161 -6.27 0.37 10.95
CA LEU A 161 -5.15 0.19 11.86
C LEU A 161 -5.00 1.41 12.78
N GLY A 162 -4.77 1.19 14.07
CA GLY A 162 -4.82 2.30 15.03
C GLY A 162 -4.84 1.83 16.48
N THR A 163 -5.09 2.76 17.39
CA THR A 163 -5.35 2.45 18.80
C THR A 163 -6.85 2.36 19.09
N ALA A 164 -7.69 2.94 18.23
CA ALA A 164 -9.13 2.69 18.14
C ALA A 164 -9.52 2.65 16.65
N LEU A 165 -10.47 1.80 16.29
CA LEU A 165 -10.85 1.50 14.90
C LEU A 165 -12.33 1.82 14.65
N THR A 166 -12.79 2.94 15.22
CA THR A 166 -14.20 3.39 15.17
C THR A 166 -14.34 4.92 15.15
N ILE A 167 -13.26 5.61 14.79
CA ILE A 167 -13.15 7.07 14.69
C ILE A 167 -13.55 7.51 13.27
N LEU A 168 -13.04 6.83 12.26
CA LEU A 168 -13.50 6.98 10.87
C LEU A 168 -14.72 6.08 10.66
N ASN A 169 -15.65 6.50 9.80
CA ASN A 169 -16.84 5.71 9.44
C ASN A 169 -16.87 5.48 7.92
#